data_AF-A0A094HUT0-F1
#
_entry.id   AF-A0A094HUT0-F1
#
_cell.length_a   1.000
_cell.length_b   1.000
_cell.length_c   1.000
_cell.angle_alpha   90.00
_cell.angle_beta   90.00
_cell.angle_gamma   90.00
#
_symmetry.space_group_name_H-M   'P 1'
#
loop_
_entity.id
_entity.type
_entity.pdbx_description
1 polymer ?
#
loop_
_entity_poly.entity_id
_entity_poly.type
_entity_poly.pdbx_seq_one_letter_code
_entity_poly.pdbx_strand_id
1 'polypeptide(L)'
;MGISKLPPSARPSPEASASSYGLIEEEFAGDDFQLLVVCIFLNKTTGDRAIPAARRLLLQYPKPEILAKASYDEIKMYFRDLGLLRRAWWLIELSKKWLIDPPQAGKIRKKMWGGSIQAESEVAHLKGVGLYASDAWRIFCKDNMYEKAGMKVMESEWKIVKPKDKELRFYLTWRWAKEGYDWDPETGVATERSLETGDCDRGMSCLTIDDSKGDRRLQQVCISDSKTKEVCYLEELPVPLGRVMKGTAEGEPVATISDIATDGLMKRFADLGL
;
A
#
# COMPACT_ATOMS: atom_id res chain seq x y z
N MET A 1 -1.09 -15.23 -30.56
CA MET A 1 -0.57 -14.08 -29.79
C MET A 1 -1.73 -13.48 -28.99
N GLY A 2 -1.83 -13.82 -27.70
CA GLY A 2 -2.85 -13.22 -26.82
C GLY A 2 -2.26 -12.02 -26.09
N ILE A 3 -2.60 -10.80 -26.51
CA ILE A 3 -2.25 -9.60 -25.74
C ILE A 3 -3.21 -9.54 -24.55
N SER A 4 -2.69 -9.82 -23.35
CA SER A 4 -3.41 -9.62 -22.10
C SER A 4 -3.74 -8.14 -21.94
N LYS A 5 -5.01 -7.77 -22.18
CA LYS A 5 -5.47 -6.39 -22.03
C LYS A 5 -5.53 -6.04 -20.54
N LEU A 6 -4.41 -5.52 -20.03
CA LEU A 6 -4.39 -4.78 -18.77
C LEU A 6 -5.50 -3.71 -18.79
N PRO A 7 -6.23 -3.50 -17.68
CA PRO A 7 -7.32 -2.53 -17.65
C PRO A 7 -6.77 -1.11 -17.93
N PRO A 8 -7.49 -0.27 -18.69
CA PRO A 8 -6.97 0.98 -19.30
C PRO A 8 -6.68 2.14 -18.31
N SER A 9 -6.47 1.81 -17.03
CA SER A 9 -6.12 2.72 -15.94
C SER A 9 -4.87 2.25 -15.15
N ALA A 10 -4.33 1.07 -15.43
CA ALA A 10 -3.06 0.64 -14.86
C ALA A 10 -1.91 1.31 -15.63
N ARG A 11 -1.12 2.17 -14.95
CA ARG A 11 0.26 2.37 -15.38
C ARG A 11 0.94 1.00 -15.30
N PRO A 12 1.74 0.55 -16.29
CA PRO A 12 2.54 -0.65 -16.11
C PRO A 12 3.49 -0.43 -14.93
N SER A 13 3.38 -1.27 -13.91
CA SER A 13 4.30 -1.26 -12.77
C SER A 13 5.72 -1.47 -13.29
N PRO A 14 6.71 -0.65 -12.88
CA PRO A 14 8.10 -0.92 -13.21
C PRO A 14 8.56 -2.29 -12.67
N GLU A 15 9.59 -2.85 -13.29
CA GLU A 15 10.26 -4.03 -12.76
C GLU A 15 10.81 -3.77 -11.35
N ALA A 16 11.01 -4.82 -10.55
CA ALA A 16 11.68 -4.72 -9.25
C ALA A 16 13.15 -4.22 -9.38
N SER A 17 13.75 -4.37 -10.57
CA SER A 17 15.06 -3.81 -10.94
C SER A 17 15.08 -2.28 -10.97
N ALA A 18 13.94 -1.62 -11.23
CA ALA A 18 13.86 -0.17 -11.46
C ALA A 18 14.26 0.64 -10.22
N SER A 19 14.86 1.82 -10.41
CA SER A 19 15.30 2.69 -9.31
C SER A 19 14.16 3.34 -8.54
N SER A 20 13.05 3.65 -9.21
CA SER A 20 11.84 4.29 -8.66
C SER A 20 10.56 3.76 -9.34
N TYR A 21 9.41 3.94 -8.71
CA TYR A 21 8.10 3.60 -9.29
C TYR A 21 7.59 4.71 -10.25
N GLY A 22 8.03 5.95 -10.03
CA GLY A 22 7.58 7.15 -10.72
C GLY A 22 6.29 7.74 -10.14
N LEU A 23 5.97 7.49 -8.87
CA LEU A 23 4.98 8.33 -8.16
C LEU A 23 5.58 9.73 -7.95
N ILE A 24 4.75 10.76 -8.02
CA ILE A 24 5.21 12.12 -7.67
C ILE A 24 5.46 12.23 -6.16
N GLU A 25 4.83 11.38 -5.37
CA GLU A 25 5.09 11.24 -3.94
C GLU A 25 6.55 10.80 -3.63
N GLU A 26 7.21 10.06 -4.51
CA GLU A 26 8.66 9.77 -4.40
C GLU A 26 9.52 11.03 -4.65
N GLU A 27 9.15 11.85 -5.64
CA GLU A 27 9.85 13.08 -6.02
C GLU A 27 9.85 14.14 -4.90
N PHE A 28 8.80 14.16 -4.07
CA PHE A 28 8.64 15.10 -2.97
C PHE A 28 8.85 14.48 -1.57
N ALA A 29 9.29 13.22 -1.47
CA ALA A 29 9.53 12.52 -0.20
C ALA A 29 10.55 13.23 0.74
N GLY A 30 11.43 14.07 0.18
CA GLY A 30 12.38 14.88 0.94
C GLY A 30 11.78 16.16 1.57
N ASP A 31 10.66 16.65 1.05
CA ASP A 31 9.98 17.88 1.51
C ASP A 31 8.55 17.57 1.99
N ASP A 32 8.49 17.39 3.31
CA ASP A 32 7.33 17.18 4.15
C ASP A 32 6.10 18.07 3.80
N PHE A 33 6.32 19.32 3.38
CA PHE A 33 5.24 20.26 3.05
C PHE A 33 4.79 20.09 1.60
N GLN A 34 5.73 20.02 0.67
CA GLN A 34 5.43 19.93 -0.76
C GLN A 34 4.74 18.60 -1.12
N LEU A 35 5.04 17.50 -0.41
CA LEU A 35 4.28 16.25 -0.53
C LEU A 35 2.77 16.47 -0.30
N LEU A 36 2.38 17.18 0.76
CA LEU A 36 0.96 17.40 1.06
C LEU A 36 0.28 18.32 0.04
N VAL A 37 1.02 19.30 -0.51
CA VAL A 37 0.54 20.13 -1.63
C VAL A 37 0.22 19.24 -2.83
N VAL A 38 1.12 18.34 -3.21
CA VAL A 38 0.92 17.35 -4.29
C VAL A 38 -0.29 16.45 -4.01
N CYS A 39 -0.42 15.89 -2.81
CA CYS A 39 -1.58 15.05 -2.44
C CYS A 39 -2.92 15.81 -2.54
N ILE A 40 -2.95 17.13 -2.32
CA ILE A 40 -4.14 17.96 -2.53
C ILE A 40 -4.44 18.15 -4.03
N PHE A 41 -3.42 18.28 -4.88
CA PHE A 41 -3.59 18.30 -6.34
C PHE A 41 -4.09 16.97 -6.92
N LEU A 42 -3.67 15.83 -6.37
CA LEU A 42 -4.13 14.50 -6.81
C LEU A 42 -5.55 14.15 -6.32
N ASN A 43 -6.09 14.87 -5.33
CA ASN A 43 -7.43 14.60 -4.78
C ASN A 43 -8.53 14.65 -5.86
N LYS A 44 -9.05 13.46 -6.23
CA LYS A 44 -10.03 13.22 -7.31
C LYS A 44 -9.65 13.86 -8.65
N THR A 45 -8.36 13.93 -8.95
CA THR A 45 -7.81 14.46 -10.22
C THR A 45 -6.77 13.49 -10.75
N THR A 46 -6.79 13.19 -12.06
CA THR A 46 -5.81 12.29 -12.67
C THR A 46 -4.41 12.92 -12.71
N GLY A 47 -3.37 12.09 -12.51
CA GLY A 47 -1.98 12.55 -12.35
C GLY A 47 -1.45 13.34 -13.53
N ASP A 48 -1.80 12.96 -14.76
CA ASP A 48 -1.46 13.65 -16.01
C ASP A 48 -1.83 15.15 -16.01
N ARG A 49 -2.96 15.51 -15.40
CA ARG A 49 -3.45 16.90 -15.29
C ARG A 49 -3.02 17.55 -13.97
N ALA A 50 -2.99 16.79 -12.88
CA ALA A 50 -2.64 17.27 -11.54
C ALA A 50 -1.14 17.61 -11.40
N ILE A 51 -0.24 16.74 -11.87
CA ILE A 51 1.21 16.86 -11.67
C ILE A 51 1.78 18.15 -12.30
N PRO A 52 1.47 18.49 -13.57
CA PRO A 52 1.96 19.73 -14.16
C PRO A 52 1.44 20.99 -13.45
N ALA A 53 0.23 20.95 -12.88
CA ALA A 53 -0.33 22.07 -12.13
C ALA A 53 0.31 22.21 -10.73
N ALA A 54 0.55 21.09 -10.04
CA ALA A 54 1.24 21.05 -8.75
C ALA A 54 2.66 21.62 -8.88
N ARG A 55 3.45 21.14 -9.85
CA ARG A 55 4.80 21.66 -10.11
C ARG A 55 4.79 23.16 -10.45
N ARG A 56 3.84 23.64 -11.27
CA ARG A 56 3.70 25.09 -11.55
C ARG A 56 3.38 25.91 -10.30
N LEU A 57 2.56 25.41 -9.38
CA LEU A 57 2.29 26.10 -8.11
C LEU A 57 3.54 26.11 -7.22
N LEU A 58 4.23 24.98 -7.08
CA LEU A 58 5.40 24.86 -6.21
C LEU A 58 6.61 25.68 -6.70
N LEU A 59 6.72 25.98 -8.00
CA LEU A 59 7.70 26.94 -8.51
C LEU A 59 7.49 28.39 -8.00
N GLN A 60 6.27 28.77 -7.61
CA GLN A 60 5.95 30.10 -7.09
C GLN A 60 5.72 30.12 -5.57
N TYR A 61 5.20 29.02 -5.02
CA TYR A 61 4.81 28.86 -3.63
C TYR A 61 5.46 27.60 -2.99
N PRO A 62 6.80 27.44 -3.02
CA PRO A 62 7.48 26.24 -2.53
C PRO A 62 7.41 26.03 -1.01
N LYS A 63 6.99 27.05 -0.25
CA LYS A 63 7.08 27.09 1.21
C LYS A 63 5.81 27.62 1.89
N PRO A 64 5.48 27.18 3.12
CA PRO A 64 4.28 27.59 3.83
C PRO A 64 4.25 29.10 4.13
N GLU A 65 5.38 29.77 4.37
CA GLU A 65 5.43 31.23 4.65
C GLU A 65 5.02 32.08 3.44
N ILE A 66 5.03 31.50 2.23
CA ILE A 66 4.63 32.13 0.98
C ILE A 66 3.17 31.75 0.67
N LEU A 67 2.86 30.44 0.68
CA LEU A 67 1.51 29.94 0.34
C LEU A 67 0.43 30.34 1.36
N ALA A 68 0.78 30.57 2.63
CA ALA A 68 -0.13 31.08 3.66
C ALA A 68 -0.59 32.54 3.42
N LYS A 69 0.18 33.31 2.63
CA LYS A 69 -0.07 34.73 2.32
C LYS A 69 -0.79 34.95 0.98
N ALA A 70 -0.83 33.92 0.13
CA ALA A 70 -1.47 34.00 -1.18
C ALA A 70 -2.99 34.24 -1.08
N SER A 71 -3.54 34.98 -2.03
CA SER A 71 -4.99 35.13 -2.15
C SER A 71 -5.64 33.84 -2.67
N TYR A 72 -6.92 33.66 -2.35
CA TYR A 72 -7.70 32.54 -2.90
C TYR A 72 -7.73 32.58 -4.44
N ASP A 73 -7.82 33.76 -5.04
CA ASP A 73 -7.99 33.90 -6.49
C ASP A 73 -6.72 33.57 -7.28
N GLU A 74 -5.52 33.91 -6.78
CA GLU A 74 -4.25 33.44 -7.36
C GLU A 74 -4.18 31.91 -7.36
N ILE A 75 -4.37 31.29 -6.19
CA ILE A 75 -4.25 29.84 -6.03
C ILE A 75 -5.37 29.10 -6.78
N LYS A 76 -6.56 29.70 -6.91
CA LYS A 76 -7.69 29.17 -7.71
C LYS A 76 -7.33 28.98 -9.18
N MET A 77 -6.38 29.75 -9.74
CA MET A 77 -5.99 29.62 -11.15
C MET A 77 -5.41 28.24 -11.46
N TYR A 78 -4.63 27.67 -10.54
CA TYR A 78 -4.03 26.33 -10.70
C TYR A 78 -5.04 25.18 -10.73
N PHE A 79 -6.27 25.43 -10.26
CA PHE A 79 -7.37 24.45 -10.24
C PHE A 79 -8.45 24.69 -11.29
N ARG A 80 -8.37 25.78 -12.07
CA ARG A 80 -9.43 26.21 -13.02
C ARG A 80 -9.95 25.04 -13.87
N ASP A 81 -9.04 24.34 -14.54
CA ASP A 81 -9.37 23.26 -15.48
C ASP A 81 -9.38 21.87 -14.82
N LEU A 82 -8.95 21.78 -13.55
CA LEU A 82 -8.93 20.56 -12.74
C LEU A 82 -10.21 20.37 -11.91
N GLY A 83 -11.03 21.43 -11.77
CA GLY A 83 -12.18 21.44 -10.89
C GLY A 83 -11.83 21.39 -9.40
N LEU A 84 -12.86 21.26 -8.55
CA LEU A 84 -12.74 21.25 -7.09
C LEU A 84 -11.96 22.47 -6.54
N LEU A 85 -12.32 23.68 -7.00
CA LEU A 85 -11.62 24.95 -6.69
C LEU A 85 -11.40 25.22 -5.20
N ARG A 86 -12.23 24.66 -4.31
CA ARG A 86 -12.06 24.68 -2.84
C ARG A 86 -10.67 24.21 -2.36
N ARG A 87 -9.94 23.45 -3.18
CA ARG A 87 -8.55 23.04 -2.92
C ARG A 87 -7.59 24.22 -2.78
N ALA A 88 -7.82 25.33 -3.48
CA ALA A 88 -7.03 26.54 -3.32
C ALA A 88 -7.09 27.08 -1.88
N TRP A 89 -8.28 27.11 -1.30
CA TRP A 89 -8.48 27.44 0.11
C TRP A 89 -7.86 26.39 1.04
N TRP A 90 -7.91 25.10 0.70
CA TRP A 90 -7.24 24.06 1.51
C TRP A 90 -5.73 24.24 1.55
N LEU A 91 -5.07 24.63 0.46
CA LEU A 91 -3.63 24.90 0.43
C LEU A 91 -3.26 26.09 1.33
N ILE A 92 -4.01 27.18 1.25
CA ILE A 92 -3.79 28.39 2.06
C ILE A 92 -3.96 28.08 3.55
N GLU A 93 -5.04 27.38 3.93
CA GLU A 93 -5.29 27.03 5.35
C GLU A 93 -4.39 25.92 5.88
N LEU A 94 -3.95 24.97 5.03
CA LEU A 94 -2.87 24.03 5.39
C LEU A 94 -1.61 24.82 5.74
N SER A 95 -1.21 25.75 4.87
CA SER A 95 0.00 26.56 5.04
C SER A 95 -0.06 27.43 6.30
N LYS A 96 -1.17 28.13 6.54
CA LYS A 96 -1.38 28.88 7.79
C LYS A 96 -1.29 27.99 9.02
N LYS A 97 -1.93 26.81 9.01
CA LYS A 97 -1.93 25.90 10.16
C LYS A 97 -0.56 25.25 10.38
N TRP A 98 0.21 24.99 9.31
CA TRP A 98 1.60 24.52 9.37
C TRP A 98 2.50 25.48 10.15
N LEU A 99 2.35 26.80 9.94
CA LEU A 99 3.13 27.82 10.66
C LEU A 99 2.75 27.95 12.15
N ILE A 100 1.57 27.46 12.55
CA ILE A 100 1.03 27.59 13.93
C ILE A 100 1.25 26.31 14.76
N ASP A 101 1.19 25.14 14.11
CA ASP A 101 1.27 23.82 14.74
C ASP A 101 1.79 22.84 13.68
N PRO A 102 3.10 22.91 13.34
CA PRO A 102 3.69 22.05 12.32
C PRO A 102 3.65 20.56 12.74
N PRO A 103 3.82 19.63 11.78
CA PRO A 103 4.07 18.23 12.09
C PRO A 103 5.32 18.08 12.97
N GLN A 104 5.29 17.15 13.92
CA GLN A 104 6.38 16.90 14.86
C GLN A 104 6.44 15.40 15.15
N ALA A 105 7.64 14.81 15.13
CA ALA A 105 7.84 13.39 15.42
C ALA A 105 7.24 12.99 16.78
N GLY A 106 6.58 11.83 16.83
CA GLY A 106 5.82 11.36 17.99
C GLY A 106 4.44 12.02 18.20
N LYS A 107 4.14 13.17 17.58
CA LYS A 107 2.90 13.94 17.80
C LYS A 107 1.75 13.46 16.90
N ILE A 108 1.44 12.17 16.93
CA ILE A 108 0.37 11.58 16.10
C ILE A 108 -0.97 12.28 16.40
N ARG A 109 -1.66 12.71 15.35
CA ARG A 109 -2.99 13.32 15.39
C ARG A 109 -4.00 12.35 14.78
N LYS A 110 -5.27 12.43 15.20
CA LYS A 110 -6.40 11.72 14.57
C LYS A 110 -7.43 12.72 14.06
N LYS A 111 -7.97 12.51 12.87
CA LYS A 111 -9.09 13.27 12.30
C LYS A 111 -10.30 12.34 12.17
N MET A 112 -11.42 12.71 12.78
CA MET A 112 -12.66 11.92 12.75
C MET A 112 -13.72 12.59 11.87
N TRP A 113 -14.56 11.78 11.22
CA TRP A 113 -15.80 12.22 10.55
C TRP A 113 -16.80 11.07 10.52
N GLY A 114 -18.06 11.32 10.91
CA GLY A 114 -19.11 10.29 10.92
C GLY A 114 -18.74 9.04 11.72
N GLY A 115 -18.11 9.21 12.89
CA GLY A 115 -17.61 8.12 13.73
C GLY A 115 -16.35 7.41 13.22
N SER A 116 -15.95 7.62 11.95
CA SER A 116 -14.81 6.95 11.32
C SER A 116 -13.53 7.79 11.34
N ILE A 117 -12.37 7.13 11.45
CA ILE A 117 -11.05 7.75 11.26
C ILE A 117 -10.91 8.14 9.78
N GLN A 118 -10.52 9.39 9.53
CA GLN A 118 -10.28 9.99 8.22
C GLN A 118 -8.82 10.32 7.95
N ALA A 119 -7.98 10.35 8.99
CA ALA A 119 -6.52 10.42 8.91
C ALA A 119 -5.93 10.13 10.29
N GLU A 120 -4.79 9.46 10.33
CA GLU A 120 -4.02 9.19 11.54
C GLU A 120 -2.52 9.28 11.21
N SER A 121 -1.90 10.37 11.66
CA SER A 121 -0.52 10.77 11.36
C SER A 121 -0.21 12.12 12.03
N GLU A 122 1.04 12.55 12.01
CA GLU A 122 1.51 13.83 12.53
C GLU A 122 1.02 15.03 11.69
N VAL A 123 0.53 14.77 10.47
CA VAL A 123 -0.11 15.74 9.55
C VAL A 123 -1.65 15.70 9.59
N ALA A 124 -2.26 14.74 10.30
CA ALA A 124 -3.70 14.48 10.20
C ALA A 124 -4.60 15.64 10.69
N HIS A 125 -4.08 16.60 11.46
CA HIS A 125 -4.79 17.82 11.86
C HIS A 125 -4.88 18.89 10.76
N LEU A 126 -4.02 18.85 9.74
CA LEU A 126 -3.94 19.87 8.69
C LEU A 126 -5.16 19.86 7.75
N LYS A 127 -5.41 20.99 7.06
CA LYS A 127 -6.48 21.10 6.07
C LYS A 127 -6.14 20.29 4.81
N GLY A 128 -7.14 19.78 4.09
CA GLY A 128 -6.95 18.98 2.88
C GLY A 128 -6.46 17.54 3.10
N VAL A 129 -5.72 17.26 4.19
CA VAL A 129 -5.27 15.91 4.57
C VAL A 129 -6.48 15.02 4.92
N GLY A 130 -6.55 13.85 4.29
CA GLY A 130 -7.43 12.72 4.58
C GLY A 130 -6.66 11.41 4.34
N LEU A 131 -7.34 10.25 4.34
CA LEU A 131 -6.70 8.92 4.40
C LEU A 131 -5.52 8.76 3.45
N TYR A 132 -5.74 8.93 2.13
CA TYR A 132 -4.69 8.86 1.12
C TYR A 132 -3.47 9.75 1.42
N ALA A 133 -3.67 11.02 1.82
CA ALA A 133 -2.56 11.93 2.14
C ALA A 133 -1.88 11.57 3.48
N SER A 134 -2.62 10.97 4.42
CA SER A 134 -2.10 10.44 5.68
C SER A 134 -1.26 9.18 5.48
N ASP A 135 -1.66 8.31 4.53
CA ASP A 135 -0.93 7.10 4.18
C ASP A 135 0.30 7.45 3.32
N ALA A 136 0.18 8.35 2.35
CA ALA A 136 1.33 8.87 1.59
C ALA A 136 2.39 9.51 2.52
N TRP A 137 1.97 10.32 3.48
CA TRP A 137 2.86 10.87 4.52
C TRP A 137 3.63 9.77 5.27
N ARG A 138 2.92 8.73 5.73
CA ARG A 138 3.48 7.58 6.44
C ARG A 138 4.45 6.77 5.58
N ILE A 139 4.18 6.66 4.28
CA ILE A 139 5.03 5.93 3.32
C ILE A 139 6.30 6.69 2.94
N PHE A 140 6.22 8.03 2.77
CA PHE A 140 7.27 8.81 2.11
C PHE A 140 8.03 9.81 3.00
N CYS A 141 7.42 10.37 4.05
CA CYS A 141 8.05 11.44 4.86
C CYS A 141 8.21 11.14 6.34
N LYS A 142 7.39 10.25 6.93
CA LYS A 142 7.39 10.04 8.40
C LYS A 142 8.75 9.58 8.93
N ASP A 143 9.37 8.58 8.31
CA ASP A 143 10.69 8.08 8.72
C ASP A 143 11.74 9.20 8.65
N ASN A 144 11.81 9.92 7.52
CA ASN A 144 12.68 11.10 7.34
C ASN A 144 12.47 12.16 8.44
N MET A 145 11.22 12.44 8.84
CA MET A 145 10.93 13.38 9.93
C MET A 145 11.42 12.87 11.30
N TYR A 146 11.30 11.57 11.58
CA TYR A 146 11.78 10.97 12.82
C TYR A 146 13.31 11.00 12.89
N GLU A 147 14.00 10.69 11.80
CA GLU A 147 15.46 10.80 11.69
C GLU A 147 15.93 12.26 11.84
N LYS A 148 15.29 13.22 11.16
CA LYS A 148 15.54 14.68 11.32
C LYS A 148 15.34 15.14 12.78
N ALA A 149 14.50 14.46 13.55
CA ALA A 149 14.26 14.71 14.98
C ALA A 149 15.20 13.95 15.93
N GLY A 150 16.19 13.22 15.41
CA GLY A 150 17.13 12.41 16.20
C GLY A 150 16.53 11.13 16.78
N MET A 151 15.36 10.69 16.31
CA MET A 151 14.71 9.46 16.76
C MET A 151 15.19 8.28 15.91
N LYS A 152 15.55 7.16 16.56
CA LYS A 152 16.00 5.95 15.86
C LYS A 152 14.82 5.21 15.24
N VAL A 153 14.69 5.29 13.92
CA VAL A 153 13.82 4.38 13.14
C VAL A 153 14.47 3.00 13.12
N MET A 154 13.72 1.96 13.54
CA MET A 154 14.19 0.57 13.57
C MET A 154 13.70 -0.23 12.36
N GLU A 155 12.44 0.01 11.98
CA GLU A 155 11.80 -0.50 10.78
C GLU A 155 11.04 0.68 10.14
N SER A 156 11.05 0.74 8.81
CA SER A 156 10.37 1.82 8.07
C SER A 156 8.86 1.72 8.16
N GLU A 157 8.17 2.84 8.43
CA GLU A 157 6.72 2.89 8.61
C GLU A 157 5.95 2.32 7.41
N TRP A 158 6.45 2.49 6.18
CA TRP A 158 5.80 2.00 4.96
C TRP A 158 5.47 0.50 5.00
N LYS A 159 6.24 -0.32 5.75
CA LYS A 159 5.99 -1.76 5.91
C LYS A 159 4.69 -2.08 6.66
N ILE A 160 4.19 -1.16 7.49
CA ILE A 160 2.95 -1.32 8.26
C ILE A 160 1.77 -0.48 7.73
N VAL A 161 1.95 0.27 6.63
CA VAL A 161 0.86 1.03 6.01
C VAL A 161 0.01 0.08 5.14
N LYS A 162 -1.32 0.13 5.33
CA LYS A 162 -2.30 -0.64 4.54
C LYS A 162 -3.23 0.35 3.82
N PRO A 163 -2.76 1.03 2.76
CA PRO A 163 -3.49 2.11 2.13
C PRO A 163 -4.71 1.58 1.37
N LYS A 164 -5.75 2.41 1.29
CA LYS A 164 -6.93 2.15 0.44
C LYS A 164 -6.83 2.76 -0.96
N ASP A 165 -5.77 3.53 -1.23
CA ASP A 165 -5.54 4.11 -2.55
C ASP A 165 -4.89 3.09 -3.50
N LYS A 166 -5.34 3.09 -4.77
CA LYS A 166 -4.91 2.14 -5.80
C LYS A 166 -3.43 2.28 -6.17
N GLU A 167 -2.94 3.51 -6.31
CA GLU A 167 -1.55 3.76 -6.75
C GLU A 167 -0.58 3.57 -5.59
N LEU A 168 -0.96 3.95 -4.36
CA LEU A 168 -0.18 3.60 -3.15
C LEU A 168 -0.10 2.08 -2.94
N ARG A 169 -1.17 1.33 -3.21
CA ARG A 169 -1.14 -0.14 -3.15
C ARG A 169 -0.16 -0.73 -4.16
N PHE A 170 -0.20 -0.32 -5.43
CA PHE A 170 0.76 -0.80 -6.43
C PHE A 170 2.21 -0.43 -6.10
N TYR A 171 2.44 0.79 -5.58
CA TYR A 171 3.76 1.20 -5.08
C TYR A 171 4.26 0.26 -3.98
N LEU A 172 3.42 -0.08 -2.99
CA LEU A 172 3.81 -0.99 -1.91
C LEU A 172 4.03 -2.43 -2.39
N THR A 173 3.21 -2.96 -3.30
CA THR A 173 3.45 -4.27 -3.91
C THR A 173 4.80 -4.32 -4.64
N TRP A 174 5.14 -3.28 -5.42
CA TRP A 174 6.44 -3.15 -6.05
C TRP A 174 7.57 -3.02 -5.01
N ARG A 175 7.38 -2.20 -3.98
CA ARG A 175 8.38 -1.93 -2.94
C ARG A 175 8.71 -3.18 -2.11
N TRP A 176 7.73 -4.02 -1.78
CA TRP A 176 7.96 -5.33 -1.16
C TRP A 176 8.64 -6.31 -2.12
N ALA A 177 8.25 -6.33 -3.40
CA ALA A 177 8.90 -7.18 -4.40
C ALA A 177 10.39 -6.83 -4.61
N LYS A 178 10.79 -5.57 -4.37
CA LYS A 178 12.21 -5.14 -4.34
C LYS A 178 13.01 -5.70 -3.17
N GLU A 179 12.35 -6.09 -2.07
CA GLU A 179 12.97 -6.72 -0.91
C GLU A 179 12.81 -8.25 -0.92
N GLY A 180 12.29 -8.82 -2.01
CA GLY A 180 12.12 -10.27 -2.18
C GLY A 180 10.79 -10.82 -1.65
N TYR A 181 9.80 -9.98 -1.35
CA TYR A 181 8.52 -10.41 -0.78
C TYR A 181 7.35 -10.22 -1.75
N ASP A 182 6.40 -11.16 -1.73
CA ASP A 182 5.08 -10.99 -2.32
C ASP A 182 4.11 -10.47 -1.24
N TRP A 183 3.50 -9.31 -1.48
CA TRP A 183 2.66 -8.60 -0.51
C TRP A 183 1.21 -8.46 -0.98
N ASP A 184 0.27 -8.89 -0.15
CA ASP A 184 -1.17 -8.76 -0.36
C ASP A 184 -1.68 -7.40 0.14
N PRO A 185 -2.25 -6.52 -0.73
CA PRO A 185 -2.79 -5.23 -0.32
C PRO A 185 -4.05 -5.25 0.55
N GLU A 186 -4.75 -6.38 0.69
CA GLU A 186 -5.96 -6.50 1.52
C GLU A 186 -5.65 -6.98 2.95
N THR A 187 -4.94 -8.10 3.12
CA THR A 187 -4.48 -8.53 4.46
C THR A 187 -3.29 -7.72 4.95
N GLY A 188 -2.47 -7.19 4.04
CA GLY A 188 -1.19 -6.53 4.33
C GLY A 188 -0.10 -7.49 4.81
N VAL A 189 -0.20 -8.78 4.50
CA VAL A 189 0.84 -9.79 4.77
C VAL A 189 1.89 -9.75 3.66
N ALA A 190 3.17 -9.84 4.04
CA ALA A 190 4.29 -10.04 3.12
C ALA A 190 4.86 -11.45 3.33
N THR A 191 4.92 -12.25 2.27
CA THR A 191 5.50 -13.60 2.27
C THR A 191 6.82 -13.56 1.51
N GLU A 192 7.88 -14.15 2.06
CA GLU A 192 9.17 -14.25 1.37
C GLU A 192 9.00 -15.08 0.11
N ARG A 193 9.41 -14.56 -1.05
CA ARG A 193 9.31 -15.28 -2.31
C ARG A 193 10.34 -16.41 -2.28
N SER A 194 9.86 -17.64 -2.24
CA SER A 194 10.69 -18.83 -2.33
C SER A 194 11.59 -18.75 -3.57
N LEU A 195 12.91 -18.75 -3.33
CA LEU A 195 13.91 -18.95 -4.37
C LEU A 195 13.87 -20.41 -4.83
N GLU A 196 12.81 -20.78 -5.55
CA GLU A 196 12.91 -21.84 -6.54
C GLU A 196 13.93 -21.36 -7.57
N THR A 197 15.17 -21.81 -7.40
CA THR A 197 16.26 -21.56 -8.34
C THR A 197 15.83 -22.11 -9.69
N GLY A 198 15.40 -21.22 -10.58
CA GLY A 198 14.90 -21.56 -11.90
C GLY A 198 16.01 -22.11 -12.78
N ASP A 199 16.31 -23.40 -12.60
CA ASP A 199 17.15 -24.16 -13.52
C ASP A 199 16.52 -24.08 -14.91
N CYS A 200 17.25 -23.53 -15.86
CA CYS A 200 16.65 -22.74 -16.94
C CYS A 200 16.23 -23.57 -18.16
N ASP A 201 15.72 -24.78 -17.92
CA ASP A 201 15.27 -25.69 -18.98
C ASP A 201 13.85 -25.35 -19.49
N ARG A 202 13.82 -24.24 -20.22
CA ARG A 202 13.19 -24.17 -21.55
C ARG A 202 11.70 -24.49 -21.64
N GLY A 203 10.89 -23.71 -20.92
CA GLY A 203 9.61 -23.24 -21.45
C GLY A 203 8.44 -24.23 -21.44
N MET A 204 8.13 -24.82 -20.28
CA MET A 204 6.88 -25.56 -20.06
C MET A 204 5.76 -24.62 -19.60
N SER A 205 4.75 -24.36 -20.47
CA SER A 205 3.55 -23.60 -20.08
C SER A 205 2.44 -24.54 -19.61
N CYS A 206 2.26 -24.68 -18.31
CA CYS A 206 1.21 -25.51 -17.71
C CYS A 206 -0.18 -24.88 -17.95
N LEU A 207 -0.96 -25.44 -18.88
CA LEU A 207 -2.38 -25.11 -19.06
C LEU A 207 -3.24 -26.27 -18.55
N THR A 208 -4.03 -26.01 -17.50
CA THR A 208 -5.06 -26.92 -17.02
C THR A 208 -6.30 -26.82 -17.91
N ILE A 209 -6.72 -27.95 -18.49
CA ILE A 209 -8.02 -28.08 -19.16
C ILE A 209 -8.94 -28.85 -18.21
N ASP A 210 -9.98 -28.18 -17.72
CA ASP A 210 -11.05 -28.83 -16.94
C ASP A 210 -12.07 -29.48 -17.87
N ASP A 211 -11.99 -30.80 -18.03
CA ASP A 211 -13.03 -31.59 -18.68
C ASP A 211 -14.08 -32.08 -17.67
N SER A 212 -15.36 -31.97 -18.03
CA SER A 212 -16.48 -32.15 -17.10
C SER A 212 -16.85 -33.64 -16.86
N LYS A 213 -15.90 -34.42 -16.34
CA LYS A 213 -16.07 -35.75 -15.72
C LYS A 213 -14.85 -36.03 -14.83
N GLY A 214 -15.04 -35.96 -13.51
CA GLY A 214 -13.94 -36.01 -12.55
C GLY A 214 -13.26 -37.36 -12.39
N ASP A 215 -12.26 -37.66 -13.23
CA ASP A 215 -11.15 -38.59 -12.96
C ASP A 215 -9.83 -37.82 -13.08
N ARG A 216 -8.89 -38.02 -12.15
CA ARG A 216 -7.66 -37.23 -12.06
C ARG A 216 -6.47 -38.02 -12.59
N ARG A 217 -6.04 -37.71 -13.82
CA ARG A 217 -4.84 -38.28 -14.44
C ARG A 217 -3.85 -37.20 -14.83
N LEU A 218 -2.63 -37.30 -14.32
CA LEU A 218 -1.49 -36.56 -14.87
C LEU A 218 -1.06 -37.26 -16.17
N GLN A 219 -1.04 -36.54 -17.29
CA GLN A 219 -0.42 -37.00 -18.52
C GLN A 219 0.73 -36.05 -18.87
N GLN A 220 1.95 -36.58 -18.95
CA GLN A 220 3.12 -35.84 -19.39
C GLN A 220 3.24 -35.99 -20.91
N VAL A 221 2.87 -34.96 -21.66
CA VAL A 221 2.90 -34.98 -23.13
C VAL A 221 4.12 -34.23 -23.63
N CYS A 222 5.12 -34.98 -24.11
CA CYS A 222 6.27 -34.41 -24.80
C CYS A 222 5.90 -34.11 -26.26
N ILE A 223 5.94 -32.84 -26.65
CA ILE A 223 5.87 -32.45 -28.07
C ILE A 223 7.30 -32.41 -28.60
N SER A 224 7.72 -33.47 -29.30
CA SER A 224 8.95 -33.46 -30.08
C SER A 224 8.77 -32.66 -31.37
N ASP A 225 9.86 -32.06 -31.85
CA ASP A 225 9.85 -31.18 -33.01
C ASP A 225 9.57 -31.94 -34.33
N SER A 226 9.19 -31.20 -35.37
CA SER A 226 8.58 -31.82 -36.56
C SER A 226 9.49 -32.82 -37.31
N LYS A 227 8.89 -33.97 -37.71
CA LYS A 227 9.38 -35.03 -38.62
C LYS A 227 9.99 -36.33 -38.02
N THR A 228 9.30 -36.99 -37.09
CA THR A 228 9.12 -38.46 -37.12
C THR A 228 7.86 -38.87 -36.37
N LYS A 229 7.20 -39.97 -36.78
CA LYS A 229 6.07 -40.57 -36.05
C LYS A 229 6.49 -41.94 -35.51
N GLU A 230 7.12 -41.95 -34.34
CA GLU A 230 7.29 -43.17 -33.54
C GLU A 230 6.86 -42.89 -32.10
N VAL A 231 6.22 -43.87 -31.48
CA VAL A 231 5.75 -43.82 -30.09
C VAL A 231 6.34 -45.04 -29.39
N CYS A 232 7.40 -44.81 -28.62
CA CYS A 232 8.04 -45.85 -27.82
C CYS A 232 7.32 -45.97 -26.48
N TYR A 233 6.70 -47.13 -26.23
CA TYR A 233 6.25 -47.53 -24.90
C TYR A 233 7.42 -48.21 -24.18
N LEU A 234 7.63 -47.89 -22.91
CA LEU A 234 8.54 -48.61 -22.01
C LEU A 234 7.82 -48.94 -20.70
N GLU A 235 8.31 -49.97 -20.02
CA GLU A 235 7.52 -50.84 -19.14
C GLU A 235 7.29 -50.30 -17.73
N GLU A 236 6.21 -50.76 -17.09
CA GLU A 236 5.97 -50.54 -15.66
C GLU A 236 6.90 -51.42 -14.82
N LEU A 237 7.47 -50.87 -13.74
CA LEU A 237 8.16 -51.63 -12.69
C LEU A 237 7.43 -51.46 -11.35
N PRO A 238 7.18 -52.57 -10.60
CA PRO A 238 6.26 -52.56 -9.46
C PRO A 238 6.88 -52.00 -8.17
N VAL A 239 6.05 -51.33 -7.36
CA VAL A 239 6.42 -50.79 -6.05
C VAL A 239 6.09 -51.80 -4.93
N PRO A 240 7.06 -52.20 -4.07
CA PRO A 240 6.78 -53.06 -2.91
C PRO A 240 6.04 -52.31 -1.78
N LEU A 241 5.00 -52.92 -1.20
CA LEU A 241 4.42 -52.46 0.06
C LEU A 241 5.31 -52.83 1.26
N GLY A 242 5.56 -51.87 2.17
CA GLY A 242 6.26 -52.09 3.43
C GLY A 242 5.69 -51.23 4.57
N ARG A 243 5.01 -51.86 5.54
CA ARG A 243 4.36 -51.19 6.70
C ARG A 243 5.21 -51.37 7.97
N VAL A 244 5.43 -50.28 8.72
CA VAL A 244 5.74 -50.32 10.16
C VAL A 244 4.96 -49.23 10.89
N MET A 245 4.53 -49.50 12.15
CA MET A 245 3.82 -48.56 13.04
C MET A 245 4.52 -48.43 14.39
N LYS A 246 4.43 -47.23 14.99
CA LYS A 246 4.38 -46.86 16.44
C LYS A 246 4.34 -45.32 16.50
N GLY A 247 3.60 -44.60 17.36
CA GLY A 247 2.87 -44.95 18.60
C GLY A 247 3.81 -44.81 19.81
N THR A 248 3.56 -44.00 20.86
CA THR A 248 2.38 -43.25 21.38
C THR A 248 2.81 -41.80 21.79
N ALA A 249 2.00 -40.75 21.93
CA ALA A 249 0.64 -40.50 22.44
C ALA A 249 0.51 -40.33 23.98
N GLU A 250 -0.47 -39.50 24.41
CA GLU A 250 -0.82 -38.99 25.77
C GLU A 250 -0.10 -37.69 26.24
N GLY A 251 -0.77 -36.69 26.84
CA GLY A 251 -2.22 -36.53 27.10
C GLY A 251 -2.67 -35.13 27.62
N GLU A 252 -3.92 -34.77 27.34
CA GLU A 252 -4.69 -33.57 27.79
C GLU A 252 -5.43 -33.84 29.15
N PRO A 253 -6.33 -33.00 29.78
CA PRO A 253 -7.22 -31.96 29.19
C PRO A 253 -7.71 -30.72 30.05
N VAL A 254 -8.43 -29.78 29.36
CA VAL A 254 -9.73 -29.06 29.66
C VAL A 254 -10.13 -28.76 31.14
N ALA A 255 -10.68 -27.59 31.56
CA ALA A 255 -11.49 -26.53 30.89
C ALA A 255 -10.99 -25.07 31.20
N THR A 256 -11.74 -23.95 31.39
CA THR A 256 -13.17 -23.62 31.68
C THR A 256 -13.53 -22.17 31.20
N ILE A 257 -14.80 -21.73 31.32
CA ILE A 257 -15.36 -20.40 30.92
C ILE A 257 -16.30 -19.86 32.05
N SER A 258 -16.67 -18.55 32.02
CA SER A 258 -17.79 -17.88 32.78
C SER A 258 -17.47 -17.47 34.25
N ASP A 259 -17.91 -16.32 34.81
CA ASP A 259 -18.46 -15.05 34.25
C ASP A 259 -18.39 -13.85 35.24
N ILE A 260 -18.54 -12.63 34.67
CA ILE A 260 -19.18 -11.39 35.21
C ILE A 260 -19.16 -11.09 36.74
N ALA A 261 -18.57 -9.95 37.12
CA ALA A 261 -19.18 -9.01 38.08
C ALA A 261 -18.66 -7.56 37.92
N THR A 262 -19.58 -6.61 38.00
CA THR A 262 -19.40 -5.15 37.88
C THR A 262 -18.55 -4.51 38.99
N ASP A 263 -17.72 -3.52 38.64
CA ASP A 263 -17.75 -2.22 39.34
C ASP A 263 -17.17 -1.07 38.49
N GLY A 264 -17.49 0.19 38.83
CA GLY A 264 -16.77 1.38 38.34
C GLY A 264 -17.44 2.30 37.29
N LEU A 265 -18.71 2.10 36.90
CA LEU A 265 -19.40 2.99 35.93
C LEU A 265 -20.22 4.14 36.55
N MET A 266 -20.04 4.46 37.85
CA MET A 266 -20.81 5.52 38.55
C MET A 266 -19.93 6.51 39.31
N LYS A 267 -19.10 7.30 38.58
CA LYS A 267 -18.48 8.51 39.15
C LYS A 267 -18.21 9.64 38.13
N ARG A 268 -19.25 10.07 37.41
CA ARG A 268 -19.23 11.24 36.49
C ARG A 268 -20.52 12.09 36.54
N PHE A 269 -21.05 12.37 37.74
CA PHE A 269 -22.12 13.35 37.96
C PHE A 269 -21.99 14.00 39.35
N ALA A 270 -20.89 14.73 39.59
CA ALA A 270 -20.64 15.41 40.87
C ALA A 270 -19.94 16.78 40.76
N ASP A 271 -19.60 17.26 39.56
CA ASP A 271 -18.87 18.51 39.31
C ASP A 271 -19.71 19.56 38.54
N LEU A 272 -21.04 19.46 38.61
CA LEU A 272 -21.99 20.48 38.15
C LEU A 272 -23.01 20.68 39.28
N GLY A 273 -22.79 21.70 40.11
CA GLY A 273 -23.49 21.85 41.39
C GLY A 273 -24.93 22.33 41.28
N LEU A 274 -25.86 21.45 41.62
CA LEU A 274 -27.21 21.69 42.13
C LEU A 274 -27.53 20.63 43.20
#